data_AF-A0A9D5HGP0-F1
#
_entry.id   AF-A0A9D5HGP0-F1
#
_cell.length_a   1.000
_cell.length_b   1.000
_cell.length_c   1.000
_cell.angle_alpha   90.00
_cell.angle_beta   90.00
_cell.angle_gamma   90.00
#
_symmetry.space_group_name_H-M   'P 1'
#
loop_
_entity.id
_entity.type
_entity.pdbx_description
1 polymer ?
#
loop_
_entity_poly.entity_id
_entity_poly.type
_entity_poly.pdbx_seq_one_letter_code
_entity_poly.pdbx_strand_id
1 'polypeptide(L)'
;MQSIRMKALNFLHCSIYYTYTENTGCSSLSKEFAEEYRQLRRMKGEDLEELTLEELKHLERTLDVGLRRVFERKEQQIIERLNGLQQKGMQLLETNKKLTEKMEEMCMAEKQAVTDHPEDARNDDRWPFL
;
A
#
# COMPACT_ATOMS: atom_id res chain seq x y z
N MET A 1 -2.19 -0.54 12.06
CA MET A 1 -2.54 -1.27 13.30
C MET A 1 -3.90 -0.86 13.89
N GLN A 2 -4.31 0.41 13.87
CA GLN A 2 -5.59 0.85 14.46
C GLN A 2 -6.84 0.20 13.83
N SER A 3 -6.83 -0.12 12.53
CA SER A 3 -7.95 -0.78 11.84
C SER A 3 -8.19 -2.23 12.28
N ILE A 4 -7.14 -2.96 12.69
CA ILE A 4 -7.27 -4.35 13.16
C ILE A 4 -7.79 -4.38 14.59
N ARG A 5 -7.29 -3.48 15.45
CA ARG A 5 -7.75 -3.32 16.83
C ARG A 5 -9.21 -2.88 16.90
N MET A 6 -9.67 -2.03 15.97
CA MET A 6 -11.08 -1.63 15.84
C MET A 6 -11.99 -2.81 15.43
N LYS A 7 -11.53 -3.67 14.52
CA LYS A 7 -12.28 -4.86 14.08
C LYS A 7 -12.41 -5.91 15.20
N ALA A 8 -11.35 -6.14 15.97
CA ALA A 8 -11.40 -7.04 17.12
C ALA A 8 -12.31 -6.50 18.24
N LEU A 9 -12.31 -5.18 18.47
CA LEU A 9 -13.21 -4.53 19.43
C LEU A 9 -14.69 -4.65 19.00
N ASN A 10 -14.97 -4.43 17.71
CA ASN A 10 -16.32 -4.61 17.16
C ASN A 10 -16.80 -6.06 17.24
N PHE A 11 -15.89 -7.04 17.11
CA PHE A 11 -16.22 -8.46 17.24
C PHE A 11 -16.66 -8.84 18.66
N LEU A 12 -15.94 -8.36 19.69
CA LEU A 12 -16.30 -8.59 21.11
C LEU A 12 -17.55 -7.81 21.52
N HIS A 13 -17.72 -6.57 21.04
CA HIS A 13 -18.91 -5.77 21.33
C HIS A 13 -20.19 -6.43 20.80
N CYS A 14 -20.12 -7.11 19.65
CA CYS A 14 -21.27 -7.79 19.05
C CYS A 14 -21.75 -9.01 19.86
N SER A 15 -20.81 -9.84 20.35
CA SER A 15 -21.15 -11.00 21.18
C SER A 15 -21.73 -10.60 22.53
N ILE A 16 -21.16 -9.57 23.16
CA ILE A 16 -21.63 -9.06 24.46
C ILE A 16 -23.00 -8.37 24.30
N TYR A 17 -23.18 -7.57 23.25
CA TYR A 17 -24.45 -6.88 22.97
C TYR A 17 -25.57 -7.88 22.64
N TYR A 18 -25.30 -8.99 21.96
CA TYR A 18 -26.27 -10.08 21.73
C TYR A 18 -26.75 -10.70 23.06
N THR A 19 -25.83 -11.10 23.95
CA THR A 19 -26.20 -11.68 25.26
C THR A 19 -26.97 -10.71 26.15
N TYR A 20 -26.71 -9.40 26.04
CA TYR A 20 -27.42 -8.35 26.78
C TYR A 20 -28.82 -8.09 26.22
N THR A 21 -28.98 -8.12 24.90
CA THR A 21 -30.25 -7.82 24.21
C THR A 21 -31.23 -8.99 24.25
N GLU A 22 -30.76 -10.24 24.18
CA GLU A 22 -31.58 -11.43 24.46
C GLU A 22 -32.18 -11.40 25.88
N ASN A 23 -31.42 -10.91 26.86
CA ASN A 23 -31.80 -10.91 28.26
C ASN A 23 -32.76 -9.75 28.63
N THR A 24 -32.82 -8.69 27.83
CA THR A 24 -33.61 -7.47 28.12
C THR A 24 -34.92 -7.37 27.33
N GLY A 25 -35.20 -8.31 26.43
CA GLY A 25 -36.56 -8.60 25.92
C GLY A 25 -37.33 -7.41 25.32
N CYS A 26 -36.68 -6.41 24.72
CA CYS A 26 -37.34 -5.19 24.25
C CYS A 26 -37.08 -4.85 22.76
N SER A 27 -38.17 -4.56 22.04
CA SER A 27 -38.29 -4.03 20.67
C SER A 27 -37.99 -4.97 19.48
N SER A 28 -38.60 -4.68 18.31
CA SER A 28 -38.34 -5.33 17.03
C SER A 28 -36.88 -5.23 16.60
N LEU A 29 -36.22 -4.12 16.95
CA LEU A 29 -34.82 -3.86 16.65
C LEU A 29 -33.88 -4.90 17.29
N SER A 30 -34.18 -5.35 18.52
CA SER A 30 -33.41 -6.39 19.21
C SER A 30 -33.51 -7.73 18.48
N LYS A 31 -34.69 -8.07 17.94
CA LYS A 31 -34.91 -9.28 17.15
C LYS A 31 -34.18 -9.24 15.81
N GLU A 32 -34.23 -8.11 15.10
CA GLU A 32 -33.49 -7.91 13.85
C GLU A 32 -31.99 -8.03 14.07
N PHE A 33 -31.47 -7.41 15.14
CA PHE A 33 -30.06 -7.53 15.50
C PHE A 33 -29.64 -8.97 15.80
N ALA A 34 -30.47 -9.71 16.54
CA ALA A 34 -30.21 -11.11 16.86
C ALA A 34 -30.16 -11.99 15.60
N GLU A 35 -31.06 -11.75 14.65
CA GLU A 35 -31.10 -12.47 13.37
C GLU A 35 -29.88 -12.14 12.49
N GLU A 36 -29.52 -10.86 12.37
CA GLU A 36 -28.34 -10.43 11.62
C GLU A 36 -27.04 -10.99 12.24
N TYR A 37 -26.96 -11.06 13.57
CA TYR A 37 -25.84 -11.68 14.25
C TYR A 37 -25.76 -13.18 14.00
N ARG A 38 -26.89 -13.90 14.08
CA ARG A 38 -26.95 -15.33 13.74
C ARG A 38 -26.51 -15.57 12.29
N GLN A 39 -26.94 -14.71 11.36
CA GLN A 39 -26.50 -14.76 9.98
C GLN A 39 -24.99 -14.55 9.84
N LEU A 40 -24.40 -13.62 10.61
CA LEU A 40 -22.96 -13.41 10.63
C LEU A 40 -22.19 -14.64 11.17
N ARG A 41 -22.70 -15.32 12.19
CA ARG A 41 -22.13 -16.58 12.72
C ARG A 41 -22.15 -17.67 11.64
N ARG A 42 -23.28 -17.84 10.95
CA ARG A 42 -23.43 -18.75 9.81
C ARG A 42 -22.44 -18.44 8.69
N MET A 43 -22.28 -17.18 8.32
CA MET A 43 -21.28 -16.75 7.34
C MET A 43 -19.82 -17.05 7.76
N LYS A 44 -19.54 -17.27 9.05
CA LYS A 44 -18.23 -17.73 9.56
C LYS A 44 -18.10 -19.25 9.62
N GLY A 45 -19.17 -19.99 9.30
CA GLY A 45 -19.21 -21.45 9.41
C GLY A 45 -19.63 -21.97 10.78
N GLU A 46 -20.29 -21.15 11.60
CA GLU A 46 -20.83 -21.52 12.92
C GLU A 46 -22.36 -21.70 12.83
N ASP A 47 -22.96 -22.47 13.74
CA ASP A 47 -24.43 -22.68 13.81
C ASP A 47 -25.05 -23.18 12.48
N LEU A 48 -24.38 -24.13 11.81
CA LEU A 48 -24.76 -24.65 10.49
C LEU A 48 -25.76 -25.81 10.56
N GLU A 49 -25.87 -26.46 11.71
CA GLU A 49 -26.71 -27.66 11.93
C GLU A 49 -28.20 -27.37 11.75
N GLU A 50 -28.59 -26.11 11.86
CA GLU A 50 -29.96 -25.63 11.69
C GLU A 50 -30.34 -25.39 10.22
N LEU A 51 -29.38 -25.42 9.30
CA LEU A 51 -29.61 -25.12 7.89
C LEU A 51 -29.96 -26.37 7.09
N THR A 52 -30.92 -26.22 6.19
CA THR A 52 -31.16 -27.20 5.13
C THR A 52 -30.03 -27.17 4.10
N LEU A 53 -29.91 -28.25 3.32
CA LEU A 53 -28.92 -28.33 2.23
C LEU A 53 -29.04 -27.16 1.24
N GLU A 54 -30.27 -26.70 0.97
CA GLU A 54 -30.52 -25.63 0.01
C GLU A 54 -30.08 -24.26 0.56
N GLU A 55 -30.33 -24.00 1.84
CA GLU A 55 -29.85 -22.81 2.55
C GLU A 55 -28.32 -22.81 2.68
N LEU A 56 -27.72 -23.96 2.95
CA LEU A 56 -26.27 -24.11 3.01
C LEU A 56 -25.61 -23.81 1.65
N LYS A 57 -26.18 -24.31 0.55
CA LYS A 57 -25.75 -23.97 -0.82
C LYS A 57 -25.96 -22.48 -1.14
N HIS A 58 -27.02 -21.87 -0.64
CA HIS A 58 -27.22 -20.43 -0.81
C HIS A 58 -26.17 -19.61 -0.06
N LEU A 59 -25.84 -20.03 1.17
CA LEU A 59 -24.80 -19.43 1.98
C LEU A 59 -23.42 -19.53 1.30
N GLU A 60 -23.06 -20.72 0.81
CA GLU A 60 -21.80 -20.96 0.08
C GLU A 60 -21.69 -20.05 -1.15
N ARG A 61 -22.73 -20.00 -2.00
CA ARG A 61 -22.76 -19.11 -3.17
C ARG A 61 -22.58 -17.64 -2.80
N THR A 62 -23.18 -17.21 -1.68
CA THR A 62 -23.06 -15.84 -1.19
C THR A 62 -21.64 -15.52 -0.76
N LEU A 63 -21.00 -16.45 -0.04
CA LEU A 63 -19.60 -16.35 0.37
C LEU A 63 -18.66 -16.32 -0.85
N ASP A 64 -18.89 -17.18 -1.84
CA ASP A 64 -18.11 -17.23 -3.08
C ASP A 64 -18.17 -15.93 -3.89
N VAL A 65 -19.36 -15.33 -3.99
CA VAL A 65 -19.52 -14.03 -4.67
C VAL A 65 -18.83 -12.93 -3.87
N GLY A 66 -18.98 -12.91 -2.55
CA GLY A 66 -18.31 -11.95 -1.67
C GLY A 66 -16.78 -12.05 -1.77
N LEU A 67 -16.25 -13.28 -1.76
CA LEU A 67 -14.82 -13.55 -1.86
C LEU A 67 -14.27 -13.09 -3.20
N ARG A 68 -14.94 -13.41 -4.31
CA ARG A 68 -14.55 -12.92 -5.65
C ARG A 68 -14.45 -11.41 -5.71
N ARG A 69 -15.46 -10.69 -5.21
CA ARG A 69 -15.44 -9.21 -5.17
C ARG A 69 -14.28 -8.65 -4.34
N VAL A 70 -13.99 -9.27 -3.19
CA VAL A 70 -12.85 -8.85 -2.34
C VAL A 70 -11.53 -9.12 -3.04
N PHE A 71 -11.41 -10.26 -3.72
CA PHE A 71 -10.23 -10.64 -4.48
C PHE A 71 -9.97 -9.64 -5.62
N GLU A 72 -10.95 -9.42 -6.50
CA GLU A 72 -10.86 -8.48 -7.62
C GLU A 72 -10.47 -7.07 -7.16
N ARG A 73 -11.07 -6.59 -6.06
CA ARG A 73 -10.73 -5.28 -5.50
C ARG A 73 -9.28 -5.22 -4.99
N LYS A 74 -8.80 -6.28 -4.33
CA LYS A 74 -7.42 -6.34 -3.86
C LYS A 74 -6.43 -6.45 -5.01
N GLU A 75 -6.75 -7.23 -6.03
CA GLU A 75 -5.96 -7.37 -7.24
C GLU A 75 -5.80 -6.02 -7.93
N GLN A 76 -6.90 -5.30 -8.16
CA GLN A 76 -6.89 -3.97 -8.74
C GLN A 76 -6.01 -2.99 -7.93
N GLN A 77 -6.12 -3.00 -6.60
CA GLN A 77 -5.28 -2.16 -5.73
C GLN A 77 -3.78 -2.51 -5.83
N ILE A 78 -3.44 -3.79 -5.99
CA ILE A 78 -2.05 -4.23 -6.14
C ILE A 78 -1.51 -3.75 -7.49
N ILE A 79 -2.27 -3.92 -8.57
CA ILE A 79 -1.90 -3.46 -9.92
C ILE A 79 -1.67 -1.95 -9.95
N GLU A 80 -2.59 -1.17 -9.36
CA GLU A 80 -2.45 0.29 -9.28
C GLU A 80 -1.16 0.71 -8.53
N ARG A 81 -0.85 0.04 -7.42
CA ARG A 81 0.39 0.29 -6.67
C ARG A 81 1.64 -0.10 -7.46
N LEU A 82 1.61 -1.24 -8.16
CA LEU A 82 2.71 -1.68 -9.01
C LEU A 82 3.00 -0.64 -10.09
N ASN A 83 1.97 -0.22 -10.82
CA ASN A 83 2.08 0.78 -11.89
C ASN A 83 2.64 2.11 -11.36
N GLY A 84 2.15 2.57 -10.19
CA GLY A 84 2.66 3.77 -9.56
C GLY A 84 4.14 3.67 -9.16
N LEU A 85 4.60 2.51 -8.69
CA LEU A 85 6.00 2.27 -8.38
C LEU A 85 6.87 2.20 -9.63
N GLN A 86 6.40 1.53 -10.69
CA GLN A 86 7.11 1.47 -11.97
C GLN A 86 7.31 2.86 -12.58
N GLN A 87 6.28 3.71 -12.58
CA GLN A 87 6.38 5.09 -13.06
C GLN A 87 7.40 5.90 -12.25
N LYS A 88 7.39 5.79 -10.92
CA LYS A 88 8.39 6.44 -10.06
C LYS A 88 9.80 5.93 -10.37
N GLY A 89 9.97 4.62 -10.58
CA GLY A 89 11.24 4.03 -10.98
C GLY A 89 11.78 4.63 -12.28
N MET A 90 10.94 4.76 -13.31
CA MET A 90 11.32 5.39 -14.58
C MET A 90 11.71 6.86 -14.42
N GLN A 91 10.94 7.63 -13.65
CA GLN A 91 11.26 9.04 -13.37
C GLN A 91 12.59 9.20 -12.62
N LEU A 92 12.87 8.31 -11.66
CA LEU A 92 14.13 8.32 -10.93
C LEU A 92 15.31 7.96 -11.84
N LEU A 93 15.15 6.97 -12.72
CA LEU A 93 16.19 6.60 -13.68
C LEU A 93 16.52 7.77 -14.62
N GLU A 94 15.49 8.44 -15.15
CA GLU A 94 15.64 9.58 -16.05
C GLU A 94 16.29 10.79 -15.36
N THR A 95 15.88 11.10 -14.13
CA THR A 95 16.48 12.20 -13.35
C THR A 95 17.91 11.89 -12.92
N ASN A 96 18.20 10.64 -12.53
CA ASN A 96 19.55 10.20 -12.19
C ASN A 96 20.49 10.28 -13.41
N LYS A 97 20.02 9.87 -14.59
CA LYS A 97 20.77 10.00 -15.85
C LYS A 97 21.13 11.46 -16.14
N LYS A 98 20.15 12.38 -16.09
CA LYS A 98 20.36 13.82 -16.30
C LYS A 98 21.33 14.44 -15.29
N LEU A 99 21.29 14.00 -14.03
CA LEU A 99 22.21 14.48 -13.00
C LEU A 99 23.63 13.97 -13.25
N THR A 100 23.77 12.72 -13.69
CA THR A 100 25.07 12.14 -14.05
C THR A 100 25.71 12.89 -15.22
N GLU A 101 24.94 13.13 -16.28
CA GLU A 101 25.38 13.93 -17.44
C GLU A 101 25.84 15.34 -17.03
N LYS A 102 25.05 16.04 -16.21
CA LYS A 102 25.43 17.37 -15.69
C LYS A 102 26.71 17.35 -14.84
N MET A 103 26.90 16.30 -14.03
CA MET A 103 28.08 16.17 -13.20
C MET A 103 29.34 15.94 -14.05
N GLU A 104 29.22 15.14 -15.12
CA GLU A 104 30.28 14.94 -16.11
C GLU A 104 30.62 16.26 -16.82
N GLU A 105 29.63 17.01 -17.28
CA GLU A 105 29.82 18.34 -17.91
C GLU A 105 30.58 19.31 -17.00
N MET A 106 30.17 19.43 -15.72
CA MET A 106 30.84 20.30 -14.74
C MET A 106 32.29 19.87 -14.49
N CYS A 107 32.54 18.56 -14.37
CA CYS A 107 33.87 18.03 -14.12
C CYS A 107 34.81 18.22 -15.34
N MET A 108 34.25 18.25 -16.55
CA MET A 108 35.00 18.57 -17.78
C MET A 108 35.30 20.08 -17.89
N ALA A 109 34.36 20.95 -17.52
CA ALA A 109 34.56 22.40 -17.50
C ALA A 109 35.63 22.83 -16.49
N GLU A 110 35.70 22.17 -15.33
CA GLU A 110 36.73 22.41 -14.30
C GLU A 110 38.13 22.01 -14.78
N LYS A 111 38.25 20.96 -15.60
CA LYS A 111 39.54 20.55 -16.20
C LYS A 111 40.03 21.53 -17.27
N GLN A 112 39.13 22.16 -18.03
CA GLN A 112 39.49 23.15 -19.06
C GLN A 112 39.98 24.47 -18.46
N ALA A 113 39.43 24.88 -17.31
CA ALA A 113 39.87 26.09 -16.60
C ALA A 113 41.31 26.00 -16.05
N VAL A 114 41.85 24.79 -15.85
CA VAL A 114 43.23 24.56 -15.36
C VAL A 114 44.25 24.57 -16.51
N THR A 115 43.85 24.24 -17.74
CA THR A 115 44.76 24.18 -18.91
C THR A 115 44.95 25.52 -19.64
N ASP A 116 44.11 26.52 -19.38
CA ASP A 116 44.19 27.84 -20.04
C ASP A 116 45.11 28.84 -19.31
N HIS A 117 45.86 28.41 -18.28
CA HIS A 117 46.93 29.24 -17.74
C HIS A 117 48.20 28.99 -18.58
N PRO A 118 48.66 29.96 -19.39
CA PRO A 118 49.87 29.75 -20.19
C PRO A 118 51.04 29.65 -19.22
N GLU A 119 51.79 28.56 -19.32
CA GLU A 119 53.16 28.49 -18.79
C GLU A 119 53.93 29.65 -19.43
N ASP A 120 54.14 30.73 -18.69
CA ASP A 120 55.01 31.83 -19.07
C ASP A 120 56.46 31.31 -19.10
N ALA A 121 56.84 30.78 -20.26
CA ALA A 121 58.22 30.52 -20.64
C ALA A 121 58.93 31.85 -20.90
N ARG A 122 59.31 32.56 -19.83
CA ARG A 122 60.37 33.58 -19.88
C ARG A 122 61.24 33.48 -18.63
N ASN A 123 62.21 32.58 -18.69
CA ASN A 123 63.46 32.79 -17.97
C ASN A 123 64.55 33.03 -19.02
N ASP A 124 64.58 34.27 -19.54
CA ASP A 124 65.69 34.80 -20.33
C ASP A 124 66.59 35.62 -19.39
N ASP A 125 67.26 34.94 -18.47
CA ASP A 125 68.36 35.52 -17.71
C ASP A 125 69.68 35.18 -18.41
N ARG A 126 69.77 35.62 -19.67
CA ARG A 126 71.03 35.85 -20.35
C ARG A 126 71.76 36.99 -19.63
N TRP A 127 72.62 36.63 -18.67
CA TRP A 127 73.56 37.55 -18.03
C TRP A 127 74.46 38.23 -19.06
N PRO A 128 74.47 39.57 -19.19
CA PRO A 128 75.56 40.27 -19.84
C PRO A 128 76.61 40.60 -18.77
N PHE A 129 77.82 40.10 -19.00
CA PHE A 129 79.06 40.44 -18.30
C PHE A 129 79.02 41.78 -17.53
N LEU A 130 79.10 41.70 -16.21
CA LEU A 130 79.92 42.52 -15.29
C LEU A 130 79.77 42.00 -13.85
#